data_AF-N1UDZ9-F1
#
_entry.id   AF-N1UDZ9-F1
#
_cell.length_a   1.000
_cell.length_b   1.000
_cell.length_c   1.000
_cell.angle_alpha   90.00
_cell.angle_beta   90.00
_cell.angle_gamma   90.00
#
_symmetry.space_group_name_H-M   'P 1'
#
loop_
_entity.id
_entity.type
_entity.pdbx_description
1 polymer ?
#
loop_
_entity_poly.entity_id
_entity_poly.type
_entity_poly.pdbx_seq_one_letter_code
_entity_poly.pdbx_strand_id
1 'polypeptide(L)'
;MLFIFLTALCNSFVNSYMEREVDQKENAESILRQISPGNLKKSVFVLALIGMGLNLFWIGKNHGSIFPEFFYLSSGYWIPVNILIFENSFQKNQIYRILGEGYFILACLPVIFRKLFPI
;
A
#
# COMPACT_ATOMS: atom_id res chain seq x y z
N MET A 1 -5.26 3.40 14.85
CA MET A 1 -4.59 2.08 14.81
C MET A 1 -5.11 1.20 13.67
N LEU A 2 -6.44 1.03 13.51
CA LEU A 2 -7.04 0.23 12.42
C LEU A 2 -6.61 0.66 10.99
N PHE A 3 -6.55 1.96 10.71
CA PHE A 3 -6.13 2.48 9.39
C PHE A 3 -4.67 2.18 9.05
N ILE A 4 -3.79 2.24 10.05
CA ILE A 4 -2.37 1.92 9.89
C ILE A 4 -2.20 0.42 9.66
N PHE A 5 -3.02 -0.41 10.32
CA PHE A 5 -3.04 -1.84 10.10
C PHE A 5 -3.52 -2.21 8.68
N LEU A 6 -4.58 -1.57 8.17
CA LEU A 6 -5.07 -1.78 6.80
C LEU A 6 -4.04 -1.39 5.73
N THR A 7 -3.37 -0.24 5.91
CA THR A 7 -2.29 0.19 5.00
C THR A 7 -1.09 -0.77 5.04
N ALA A 8 -0.72 -1.28 6.22
CA ALA A 8 0.34 -2.28 6.36
C ALA A 8 -0.03 -3.63 5.71
N LEU A 9 -1.30 -4.07 5.83
CA LEU A 9 -1.80 -5.28 5.17
C LEU A 9 -1.79 -5.14 3.64
N CYS A 10 -2.27 -4.01 3.10
CA CYS A 10 -2.17 -3.73 1.66
C CYS A 10 -0.73 -3.82 1.18
N ASN A 11 0.21 -3.26 1.94
CA ASN A 11 1.63 -3.32 1.60
C ASN A 11 2.17 -4.75 1.60
N SER A 12 1.94 -5.49 2.67
CA SER A 12 2.42 -6.87 2.80
C SER A 12 1.90 -7.77 1.66
N PHE A 13 0.66 -7.55 1.24
CA PHE A 13 0.05 -8.34 0.16
C PHE A 13 0.63 -7.97 -1.20
N VAL A 14 0.90 -6.70 -1.47
CA VAL A 14 1.62 -6.28 -2.68
C VAL A 14 3.06 -6.79 -2.67
N ASN A 15 3.76 -6.70 -1.55
CA ASN A 15 5.14 -7.17 -1.48
C ASN A 15 5.23 -8.67 -1.77
N SER A 16 4.38 -9.48 -1.12
CA SER A 16 4.32 -10.91 -1.39
C SER A 16 3.84 -11.24 -2.81
N TYR A 17 3.03 -10.37 -3.44
CA TYR A 17 2.67 -10.52 -4.85
C TYR A 17 3.89 -10.34 -5.76
N MET A 18 4.72 -9.33 -5.50
CA MET A 18 5.88 -9.01 -6.32
C MET A 18 7.06 -9.98 -6.09
N GLU A 19 7.30 -10.38 -4.85
CA GLU A 19 8.42 -11.25 -4.47
C GLU A 19 8.18 -12.72 -4.80
N ARG A 20 6.98 -13.09 -5.25
CA ARG A 20 6.59 -14.49 -5.51
C ARG A 20 7.56 -15.26 -6.40
N GLU A 21 8.09 -14.64 -7.45
CA GLU A 21 9.07 -15.30 -8.35
C GLU A 21 10.43 -15.52 -7.66
N VAL A 22 10.81 -14.65 -6.73
CA VAL A 22 12.04 -14.77 -5.92
C VAL A 22 11.82 -15.81 -4.82
N ASP A 23 10.71 -15.73 -4.09
CA ASP A 23 10.32 -16.68 -3.04
C ASP A 23 10.23 -18.12 -3.56
N GLN A 24 9.77 -18.32 -4.80
CA GLN A 24 9.74 -19.63 -5.44
C GLN A 24 11.13 -20.16 -5.77
N LYS A 25 12.09 -19.30 -6.14
CA LYS A 25 13.48 -19.68 -6.42
C LYS A 25 14.27 -19.94 -5.15
N GLU A 26 13.98 -19.19 -4.08
CA GLU A 26 14.69 -19.27 -2.80
C GLU A 26 14.03 -20.24 -1.81
N ASN A 27 12.94 -20.90 -2.20
CA ASN A 27 12.14 -21.76 -1.32
C ASN A 27 11.67 -21.05 -0.02
N ALA A 28 11.48 -19.73 -0.07
CA ALA A 28 10.98 -18.98 1.06
C ALA A 28 9.52 -19.37 1.37
N GLU A 29 9.23 -19.62 2.65
CA GLU A 29 7.87 -19.89 3.12
C GLU A 29 7.17 -18.57 3.48
N SER A 30 6.10 -18.26 2.75
CA SER A 30 5.19 -17.16 3.05
C SER A 30 3.77 -17.70 3.13
N ILE A 31 3.00 -17.27 4.14
CA ILE A 31 1.58 -17.63 4.29
C ILE A 31 0.79 -17.23 3.02
N LEU A 32 1.21 -16.14 2.37
CA LEU A 32 0.58 -15.59 1.18
C LEU A 32 0.99 -16.34 -0.11
N ARG A 33 2.03 -17.20 -0.07
CA ARG A 33 2.44 -18.07 -1.18
C ARG A 33 1.34 -19.08 -1.55
N GLN A 34 0.55 -19.50 -0.56
CA GLN A 34 -0.59 -20.43 -0.75
C GLN A 34 -1.77 -19.77 -1.49
N ILE A 35 -1.83 -18.44 -1.52
CA ILE A 35 -2.88 -17.69 -2.21
C ILE A 35 -2.49 -17.54 -3.69
N SER A 36 -3.44 -17.69 -4.61
CA SER A 36 -3.19 -17.46 -6.03
C SER A 36 -2.88 -15.97 -6.29
N PRO A 37 -2.02 -15.63 -7.26
CA PRO A 37 -1.68 -14.23 -7.56
C PRO A 37 -2.92 -13.39 -7.87
N GLY A 38 -3.87 -13.96 -8.61
CA GLY A 38 -5.13 -13.30 -8.93
C GLY A 38 -5.99 -13.00 -7.70
N ASN A 39 -6.02 -13.89 -6.72
CA ASN A 39 -6.75 -13.65 -5.47
C ASN A 39 -6.03 -12.62 -4.60
N LEU A 40 -4.70 -12.68 -4.51
CA LEU A 40 -3.90 -11.71 -3.75
C LEU A 40 -4.08 -10.29 -4.31
N LYS A 41 -4.05 -10.16 -5.65
CA LYS A 41 -4.34 -8.91 -6.35
C LYS A 41 -5.73 -8.37 -6.02
N LYS A 42 -6.78 -9.22 -6.11
CA LYS A 42 -8.15 -8.84 -5.72
C LYS A 42 -8.23 -8.41 -4.26
N SER A 43 -7.56 -9.11 -3.34
CA SER A 43 -7.52 -8.78 -1.92
C SER A 43 -6.93 -7.40 -1.68
N VAL A 44 -5.85 -7.01 -2.37
CA VAL A 44 -5.28 -5.66 -2.28
C VAL A 44 -6.28 -4.61 -2.74
N PHE A 45 -6.97 -4.80 -3.87
CA PHE A 45 -8.00 -3.87 -4.34
C PHE A 45 -9.15 -3.71 -3.34
N VAL A 46 -9.64 -4.82 -2.77
CA VAL A 46 -10.72 -4.81 -1.78
C VAL A 46 -10.28 -4.10 -0.49
N LEU A 47 -9.08 -4.42 0.02
CA LEU A 47 -8.54 -3.78 1.23
C LEU A 47 -8.32 -2.28 1.02
N ALA A 48 -7.81 -1.88 -0.14
CA ALA A 48 -7.63 -0.47 -0.49
C ALA A 48 -8.96 0.27 -0.59
N LEU A 49 -10.00 -0.35 -1.17
CA LEU A 49 -11.34 0.23 -1.26
C LEU A 49 -11.99 0.40 0.12
N ILE A 50 -11.90 -0.62 0.98
CA ILE A 50 -12.38 -0.55 2.37
C ILE A 50 -11.60 0.53 3.14
N GLY A 51 -10.27 0.53 3.03
CA GLY A 51 -9.39 1.49 3.70
C GLY A 51 -9.69 2.93 3.29
N MET A 52 -9.84 3.20 1.99
CA MET A 52 -10.18 4.51 1.46
C MET A 52 -11.59 4.94 1.89
N GLY A 53 -12.58 4.05 1.84
CA GLY A 53 -13.95 4.35 2.28
C GLY A 53 -14.01 4.74 3.76
N LEU A 54 -13.32 3.99 4.63
CA LEU A 54 -13.22 4.33 6.04
C LEU A 54 -12.46 5.65 6.27
N ASN A 55 -11.42 5.92 5.47
CA ASN A 55 -10.62 7.16 5.58
C ASN A 55 -11.46 8.39 5.19
N LEU A 56 -12.27 8.28 4.13
CA LEU A 56 -13.23 9.31 3.70
C LEU A 56 -14.31 9.56 4.75
N PHE A 57 -14.83 8.51 5.37
CA PHE A 57 -15.78 8.64 6.48
C PHE A 57 -15.14 9.38 7.67
N TRP A 58 -13.88 9.07 7.98
CA TRP A 58 -13.18 9.66 9.12
C TRP A 58 -12.86 11.15 8.91
N ILE A 59 -12.44 11.56 7.71
CA ILE A 59 -12.22 12.99 7.42
C ILE A 59 -13.54 13.79 7.45
N GLY A 60 -14.63 13.21 6.96
CA GLY A 60 -15.97 13.82 7.03
C GLY A 60 -16.42 14.04 8.47
N LYS A 61 -16.21 13.05 9.35
CA LYS A 61 -16.55 13.15 10.79
C LYS A 61 -15.74 14.22 11.53
N ASN A 62 -14.50 14.45 11.12
CA ASN A 62 -13.60 15.41 11.76
C ASN A 62 -13.60 16.79 11.09
N HIS A 63 -14.55 17.08 10.20
CA HIS A 63 -14.64 18.35 9.47
C HIS A 63 -13.32 18.77 8.78
N GLY A 64 -12.53 17.81 8.32
CA GLY A 64 -11.24 18.08 7.70
C GLY A 64 -10.09 18.41 8.66
N SER A 65 -10.26 18.36 9.98
CA SER A 65 -9.17 18.68 10.92
C SER A 65 -7.95 17.74 10.84
N ILE A 66 -8.10 16.61 10.14
CA ILE A 66 -7.10 15.53 9.97
C ILE A 66 -6.64 15.38 8.51
N PHE A 67 -6.62 16.47 7.74
CA PHE A 67 -6.19 16.45 6.33
C PHE A 67 -4.80 15.78 6.13
N PRO A 68 -3.76 16.09 6.91
CA PRO A 68 -2.44 15.48 6.74
C PRO A 68 -2.47 13.95 6.91
N GLU A 69 -3.15 13.45 7.95
CA GLU A 69 -3.31 12.03 8.21
C GLU A 69 -4.13 11.34 7.11
N PHE A 70 -5.18 12.03 6.61
CA PHE A 70 -5.99 11.54 5.52
C PHE A 70 -5.14 11.31 4.26
N PHE A 71 -4.31 12.29 3.85
CA PHE A 71 -3.45 12.16 2.67
C PHE A 71 -2.41 11.05 2.83
N TYR A 72 -1.81 10.95 4.02
CA TYR A 72 -0.89 9.87 4.33
C TYR A 72 -1.53 8.48 4.18
N LEU A 73 -2.69 8.27 4.81
CA LEU A 73 -3.41 7.00 4.76
C LEU A 73 -3.92 6.68 3.35
N SER A 74 -4.46 7.68 2.63
CA SER A 74 -4.90 7.54 1.25
C SER A 74 -3.77 7.11 0.33
N SER A 75 -2.58 7.68 0.50
CA SER A 75 -1.39 7.28 -0.24
C SER A 75 -1.01 5.83 0.05
N GLY A 76 -1.14 5.39 1.31
CA GLY A 76 -0.94 4.01 1.74
C GLY A 76 -1.94 2.99 1.18
N TYR A 77 -3.04 3.42 0.57
CA TYR A 77 -3.94 2.53 -0.18
C TYR A 77 -3.71 2.65 -1.68
N TRP A 78 -3.46 3.88 -2.15
CA TRP A 78 -3.40 4.18 -3.58
C TRP A 78 -2.11 3.70 -4.23
N ILE A 79 -0.98 3.77 -3.54
CA ILE A 79 0.31 3.30 -4.06
C ILE A 79 0.28 1.78 -4.34
N PRO A 80 -0.09 0.90 -3.38
CA PRO A 80 -0.27 -0.53 -3.64
C PRO A 80 -1.15 -0.86 -4.85
N VAL A 81 -2.26 -0.14 -5.01
CA VAL A 81 -3.19 -0.32 -6.12
C VAL A 81 -2.57 0.06 -7.46
N ASN A 82 -1.89 1.22 -7.54
CA ASN A 82 -1.24 1.65 -8.78
C ASN A 82 -0.12 0.69 -9.18
N ILE A 83 0.67 0.20 -8.23
CA ILE A 83 1.69 -0.81 -8.46
C ILE A 83 1.07 -2.01 -9.20
N LEU A 84 0.00 -2.60 -8.67
CA LEU A 84 -0.68 -3.74 -9.29
C LEU A 84 -1.38 -3.42 -10.63
N ILE A 85 -1.87 -2.20 -10.84
CA ILE A 85 -2.48 -1.80 -12.13
C ILE A 85 -1.43 -1.75 -13.23
N PHE A 86 -0.25 -1.21 -12.91
CA PHE A 86 0.83 -1.02 -13.89
C PHE A 86 1.87 -2.14 -13.91
N GLU A 87 1.62 -3.26 -13.21
CA GLU A 87 2.57 -4.39 -13.08
C GLU A 87 3.17 -4.85 -14.43
N ASN A 88 2.37 -4.89 -15.49
CA ASN A 88 2.81 -5.30 -16.84
C ASN A 88 3.88 -4.37 -17.44
N SER A 89 3.88 -3.09 -17.06
CA SER A 89 4.86 -2.10 -17.51
C SER A 89 6.15 -2.15 -16.71
N PHE A 90 6.10 -2.72 -15.51
CA PHE A 90 7.14 -2.55 -14.50
C PHE A 90 7.80 -3.86 -14.03
N GLN A 91 7.23 -5.03 -14.32
CA GLN A 91 7.78 -6.34 -13.94
C GLN A 91 9.25 -6.58 -14.33
N LYS A 92 9.77 -5.87 -15.34
CA LYS A 92 11.17 -6.01 -15.80
C LYS A 92 12.13 -4.98 -15.21
N ASN A 93 11.65 -4.04 -14.38
CA ASN A 93 12.43 -2.87 -13.99
C ASN A 93 12.74 -2.87 -12.48
N GLN A 94 14.02 -2.75 -12.11
CA GLN A 94 14.51 -2.77 -10.72
C GLN A 94 13.84 -1.70 -9.83
N ILE A 95 13.47 -0.57 -10.44
CA ILE A 95 12.74 0.53 -9.80
C ILE A 95 11.43 0.05 -9.16
N TYR A 96 10.78 -0.97 -9.73
CA TYR A 96 9.52 -1.51 -9.23
C TYR A 96 9.71 -2.33 -7.95
N ARG A 97 10.81 -3.08 -7.87
CA ARG A 97 11.22 -3.78 -6.64
C ARG A 97 11.47 -2.77 -5.52
N ILE A 98 12.18 -1.69 -5.84
CA ILE A 98 12.42 -0.58 -4.90
C ILE A 98 11.12 0.16 -4.56
N LEU A 99 10.11 0.23 -5.43
CA LEU A 99 8.84 0.89 -5.13
C LEU A 99 7.93 0.06 -4.22
N GLY A 100 7.88 -1.27 -4.38
CA GLY A 100 7.12 -2.12 -3.47
C GLY A 100 7.88 -2.53 -2.20
N GLU A 101 9.21 -2.69 -2.25
CA GLU A 101 10.06 -2.75 -1.04
C GLU A 101 10.09 -1.37 -0.35
N GLY A 102 10.04 -0.29 -1.13
CA GLY A 102 10.18 1.11 -0.71
C GLY A 102 8.85 1.83 -0.49
N TYR A 103 8.05 1.28 0.41
CA TYR A 103 7.18 2.07 1.30
C TYR A 103 7.93 3.20 2.05
N PHE A 104 9.25 3.34 1.84
CA PHE A 104 10.08 4.50 2.18
C PHE A 104 9.48 5.83 1.71
N ILE A 105 8.83 5.90 0.54
CA ILE A 105 8.16 7.13 0.07
C ILE A 105 7.00 7.52 1.00
N LEU A 106 6.30 6.54 1.57
CA LEU A 106 5.27 6.82 2.57
C LEU A 106 5.89 7.35 3.86
N ALA A 107 7.06 6.89 4.30
CA ALA A 107 7.75 7.48 5.45
C ALA A 107 8.13 8.97 5.23
N CYS A 108 8.37 9.39 3.99
CA CYS A 108 8.65 10.79 3.65
C CYS A 108 7.40 11.68 3.64
N LEU A 109 6.21 11.12 3.37
CA LEU A 109 4.97 11.89 3.24
C LEU A 109 4.58 12.66 4.51
N PRO A 110 4.57 12.07 5.73
CA PRO A 110 4.29 12.80 6.97
C PRO A 110 5.28 13.94 7.23
N VAL A 111 6.56 13.73 6.88
CA VAL A 111 7.63 14.72 7.08
C VAL A 111 7.43 15.91 6.12
N ILE A 112 7.13 15.62 4.85
CA ILE A 112 6.84 16.65 3.84
C ILE A 112 5.57 17.41 4.18
N PHE A 113 4.49 16.71 4.56
CA PHE A 113 3.21 17.34 4.91
C PHE A 113 3.29 18.18 6.19
N ARG A 114 3.99 17.74 7.24
CA ARG A 114 4.22 18.59 8.43
C ARG A 114 5.05 19.83 8.13
N LYS A 115 5.94 19.76 7.14
CA LYS A 115 6.74 20.92 6.71
C LYS A 115 5.92 21.90 5.86
N LEU A 116 4.99 21.40 5.04
CA LEU A 116 4.10 22.22 4.20
C LEU A 116 2.90 22.80 4.95
N PHE A 117 2.38 22.07 5.94
CA PHE A 117 1.29 22.47 6.81
C PHE A 117 1.75 22.34 8.28
N PRO A 118 2.58 23.29 8.76
CA PRO A 118 2.91 23.36 10.18
C PRO A 118 1.64 23.77 10.93
N ILE A 119 1.00 22.80 11.56
CA ILE A 119 0.00 23.04 12.61
C ILE A 119 0.77 23.30 13.91
#